data_AF-A0A3C1PYU7-F1
#
_entry.id   AF-A0A3C1PYU7-F1
#
_cell.length_a   1.000
_cell.length_b   1.000
_cell.length_c   1.000
_cell.angle_alpha   90.00
_cell.angle_beta   90.00
_cell.angle_gamma   90.00
#
_symmetry.space_group_name_H-M   'P 1'
#
loop_
_entity.id
_entity.type
_entity.pdbx_description
1 polymer ?
#
loop_
_entity_poly.entity_id
_entity_poly.type
_entity_poly.pdbx_seq_one_letter_code
_entity_poly.pdbx_strand_id
1 'polypeptide(L)'
;MPKLTVPALKHVPELDPGFVPASLWNQAFRDNCSGGNSREIRIAIFRPDGTGTIHSERILRNEDDESAILNFRLIERVVKFLLWSFGGTKVILEDAPSLAQALSDHYCEGGKRHFDVDYSRRFFGKTLTFSSESTETFPIPRVTQKSESQIGLKGNRIGFDLGGSDRKCAAVINGEVVFSEEVTWDPYFQSDPAYHREGIIDSIRLAAAHLPKVDAIGGSAAGVYVDSKVRAASLFRGVP
;
A
#
# COMPACT_ATOMS: atom_id res chain seq x y z
N MET A 1 6.24 -26.63 23.70
CA MET A 1 5.72 -26.63 22.30
C MET A 1 6.69 -25.77 21.49
N PRO A 2 6.96 -26.08 20.22
CA PRO A 2 8.24 -25.72 19.64
C PRO A 2 8.33 -24.20 19.48
N LYS A 3 9.43 -23.64 19.99
CA LYS A 3 10.03 -22.40 19.48
C LYS A 3 9.82 -22.39 17.97
N LEU A 4 9.20 -21.34 17.45
CA LEU A 4 9.08 -21.17 16.01
C LEU A 4 10.46 -21.37 15.39
N THR A 5 10.66 -22.51 14.71
CA THR A 5 11.98 -22.91 14.25
C THR A 5 12.12 -22.45 12.81
N VAL A 6 12.94 -21.43 12.61
CA VAL A 6 13.31 -20.95 11.28
C VAL A 6 14.69 -21.51 10.94
N PRO A 7 14.88 -22.10 9.75
CA PRO A 7 16.19 -22.60 9.33
C PRO A 7 17.28 -21.52 9.45
N ALA A 8 18.47 -21.92 9.91
CA ALA A 8 19.61 -21.01 10.00
C ALA A 8 20.02 -20.49 8.62
N LEU A 9 20.43 -19.23 8.56
CA LEU A 9 20.93 -18.63 7.34
C LEU A 9 22.30 -19.20 6.99
N LYS A 10 22.47 -19.62 5.73
CA LYS A 10 23.78 -19.99 5.18
C LYS A 10 24.75 -18.80 5.18
N HIS A 11 24.22 -17.60 4.92
CA HIS A 11 24.98 -16.35 4.90
C HIS A 11 24.24 -15.33 5.78
N VAL A 12 24.85 -14.95 6.89
CA VAL A 12 24.29 -13.96 7.82
C VAL A 12 24.64 -12.56 7.32
N PRO A 13 23.66 -11.65 7.15
CA PRO A 13 23.94 -10.28 6.74
C PRO A 13 24.74 -9.53 7.81
N GLU A 14 25.88 -8.94 7.43
CA GLU A 14 26.75 -8.22 8.36
C GLU A 14 26.05 -7.00 9.00
N LEU A 15 25.18 -6.33 8.23
CA LEU A 15 24.44 -5.14 8.69
C LEU A 15 23.17 -5.46 9.47
N ASP A 16 22.69 -6.71 9.43
CA ASP A 16 21.55 -7.17 10.22
C ASP A 16 21.77 -8.63 10.66
N PRO A 17 22.61 -8.86 11.69
CA PRO A 17 22.87 -10.21 12.19
C PRO A 17 21.61 -10.92 12.73
N GLY A 18 20.56 -10.16 13.05
CA GLY A 18 19.26 -10.67 13.51
C GLY A 18 18.26 -10.91 12.39
N PHE A 19 18.69 -10.80 11.12
CA PHE A 19 17.81 -10.93 9.96
C PHE A 19 17.12 -12.29 9.95
N VAL A 20 15.80 -12.26 9.74
CA VAL A 20 14.99 -13.46 9.53
C VAL A 20 14.23 -13.30 8.21
N PRO A 21 14.43 -14.20 7.22
CA PRO A 21 13.69 -14.13 5.97
C PRO A 21 12.19 -14.22 6.21
N ALA A 22 11.43 -13.24 5.74
CA ALA A 22 9.99 -13.19 5.92
C ALA A 22 9.29 -14.44 5.34
N SER A 23 9.77 -14.96 4.21
CA SER A 23 9.23 -16.18 3.59
C SER A 23 9.39 -17.41 4.49
N LEU A 24 10.58 -17.61 5.08
CA LEU A 24 10.85 -18.75 5.96
C LEU A 24 10.12 -18.61 7.30
N TRP A 25 10.07 -17.40 7.86
CA TRP A 25 9.32 -17.14 9.10
C TRP A 25 7.83 -17.39 8.89
N ASN A 26 7.24 -16.88 7.80
CA ASN A 26 5.83 -17.10 7.48
C ASN A 26 5.53 -18.57 7.24
N GLN A 27 6.42 -19.30 6.54
CA GLN A 27 6.25 -20.75 6.33
C GLN A 27 6.25 -21.49 7.68
N ALA A 28 7.26 -21.27 8.52
CA ALA A 28 7.34 -21.89 9.84
C ALA A 28 6.11 -21.57 10.71
N PHE A 29 5.57 -20.36 10.63
CA PHE A 29 4.39 -19.97 11.39
C PHE A 29 3.14 -20.72 10.90
N ARG A 30 2.95 -20.84 9.58
CA ARG A 30 1.86 -21.61 8.99
C ARG A 30 1.96 -23.10 9.31
N ASP A 31 3.16 -23.66 9.31
CA ASP A 31 3.41 -25.04 9.70
C ASP A 31 3.00 -25.26 11.17
N ASN A 32 3.33 -24.32 12.05
CA ASN A 32 2.89 -24.35 13.45
C ASN A 32 1.36 -24.28 13.59
N CYS A 33 0.70 -23.45 12.77
CA CYS A 33 -0.77 -23.40 12.72
C CYS A 33 -1.41 -24.70 12.20
N SER A 34 -0.70 -25.48 11.38
CA SER A 34 -1.22 -26.73 10.81
C SER A 34 -1.34 -27.86 11.84
N GLY A 35 -0.70 -27.72 13.01
CA GLY A 35 -0.77 -28.67 14.14
C GLY A 35 -2.12 -28.71 14.89
N GLY A 36 -3.18 -28.09 14.36
CA GLY A 36 -4.55 -28.18 14.87
C GLY A 36 -4.95 -27.12 15.90
N ASN A 37 -4.00 -26.47 16.60
CA ASN A 37 -4.33 -25.42 17.58
C ASN A 37 -4.27 -24.00 16.99
N SER A 38 -5.01 -23.77 15.91
CA SER A 38 -5.11 -22.47 15.25
C SER A 38 -6.55 -22.11 14.92
N ARG A 39 -6.79 -20.83 14.63
CA ARG A 39 -8.07 -20.30 14.16
C ARG A 39 -7.86 -19.33 13.02
N GLU A 40 -8.89 -19.15 12.21
CA GLU A 40 -8.95 -18.01 11.30
C GLU A 40 -9.22 -16.73 12.09
N ILE A 41 -8.71 -15.61 11.56
CA ILE A 41 -9.02 -14.26 11.97
C ILE A 41 -9.28 -13.41 10.73
N ARG A 42 -10.42 -12.70 10.72
CA ARG A 42 -10.70 -11.67 9.72
C ARG A 42 -10.15 -10.31 10.17
N ILE A 43 -9.59 -9.58 9.21
CA ILE A 43 -9.05 -8.22 9.38
C ILE A 43 -9.71 -7.32 8.35
N ALA A 44 -10.54 -6.39 8.81
CA ALA A 44 -11.19 -5.41 7.94
C ALA A 44 -10.44 -4.07 7.99
N ILE A 45 -10.16 -3.51 6.82
CA ILE A 45 -9.59 -2.17 6.65
C ILE A 45 -10.65 -1.30 5.98
N PHE A 46 -11.01 -0.19 6.61
CA PHE A 46 -11.96 0.78 6.08
C PHE A 46 -11.27 2.08 5.72
N ARG A 47 -11.63 2.64 4.58
CA ARG A 47 -11.40 4.03 4.20
C ARG A 47 -12.51 4.93 4.77
N PRO A 48 -12.30 6.26 4.81
CA PRO A 48 -13.29 7.18 5.37
C PRO A 48 -14.68 7.14 4.70
N ASP A 49 -14.73 6.75 3.43
CA ASP A 49 -15.96 6.61 2.65
C ASP A 49 -16.70 5.28 2.89
N GLY A 50 -16.23 4.45 3.81
CA GLY A 50 -16.79 3.14 4.13
C GLY A 50 -16.44 2.03 3.15
N THR A 51 -15.64 2.30 2.11
CA THR A 51 -15.05 1.26 1.27
C THR A 51 -13.84 0.62 1.92
N GLY A 52 -13.42 -0.55 1.45
CA GLY A 52 -12.32 -1.24 2.10
C GLY A 52 -12.05 -2.64 1.59
N THR A 53 -11.32 -3.41 2.39
CA THR A 53 -10.99 -4.81 2.15
C THR A 53 -11.11 -5.64 3.42
N ILE A 54 -11.36 -6.93 3.27
CA ILE A 54 -11.23 -7.94 4.33
C ILE A 54 -10.12 -8.89 3.91
N HIS A 55 -9.22 -9.18 4.84
CA HIS A 55 -8.20 -10.21 4.71
C HIS A 55 -8.43 -11.28 5.78
N SER A 56 -8.42 -12.55 5.40
CA SER A 56 -8.42 -13.68 6.35
C SER A 56 -6.99 -14.18 6.52
N GLU A 57 -6.60 -14.42 7.77
CA GLU A 57 -5.33 -15.05 8.11
C GLU A 57 -5.53 -16.15 9.16
N ARG A 58 -4.55 -17.03 9.36
CA ARG A 58 -4.56 -18.02 10.45
C ARG A 58 -3.63 -17.60 11.57
N ILE A 59 -4.08 -17.73 12.81
CA ILE A 59 -3.30 -17.45 14.03
C ILE A 59 -3.40 -18.60 15.02
N LEU A 60 -2.43 -18.69 15.94
CA LEU A 60 -2.42 -19.69 17.01
C LEU A 60 -3.54 -19.40 18.01
N ARG A 61 -4.18 -20.46 18.53
CA ARG A 61 -5.21 -20.38 19.58
C ARG A 61 -4.64 -20.33 20.99
N ASN A 62 -3.41 -20.81 21.17
CA ASN A 62 -2.70 -20.75 22.45
C ASN A 62 -2.72 -19.33 23.03
N GLU A 63 -3.09 -19.21 24.30
CA GLU A 63 -3.09 -17.95 25.04
C GLU A 63 -1.78 -17.73 25.83
N ASP A 64 -0.74 -18.52 25.54
CA ASP A 64 0.59 -18.31 26.13
C ASP A 64 1.31 -17.10 25.51
N ASP A 65 2.25 -16.53 26.28
CA ASP A 65 3.01 -15.34 25.89
C ASP A 65 3.77 -15.50 24.57
N GLU A 66 4.29 -16.70 24.30
CA GLU A 66 5.02 -16.99 23.07
C GLU A 66 4.09 -16.90 21.86
N SER A 67 2.93 -17.52 21.93
CA SER A 67 1.92 -17.49 20.88
C SER A 67 1.37 -16.08 20.67
N ALA A 68 1.20 -15.31 21.74
CA ALA A 68 0.83 -13.90 21.65
C ALA A 68 1.88 -13.07 20.89
N ILE A 69 3.18 -13.25 21.18
CA ILE A 69 4.28 -12.58 20.47
C ILE A 69 4.32 -12.98 18.99
N LEU A 70 4.17 -14.27 18.68
CA LEU A 70 4.18 -14.77 17.31
C LEU A 70 2.98 -14.27 16.51
N ASN A 71 1.77 -14.36 17.08
CA ASN A 71 0.54 -13.84 16.47
C ASN A 71 0.66 -12.34 16.20
N PHE A 72 1.14 -11.57 17.19
CA PHE A 72 1.31 -10.14 17.02
C PHE A 72 2.33 -9.80 15.93
N ARG A 73 3.46 -10.51 15.87
CA ARG A 73 4.46 -10.33 14.79
C ARG A 73 3.85 -10.57 13.41
N LEU A 74 3.06 -11.64 13.23
CA LEU A 74 2.39 -11.90 11.95
C LEU A 74 1.38 -10.78 11.63
N ILE A 75 0.44 -10.53 12.55
CA ILE A 75 -0.70 -9.65 12.33
C ILE A 75 -0.26 -8.21 12.14
N GLU A 76 0.76 -7.73 12.85
CA GLU A 76 1.32 -6.39 12.66
C GLU A 76 1.94 -6.23 11.25
N ARG A 77 2.64 -7.25 10.74
CA ARG A 77 3.17 -7.23 9.36
C ARG A 77 2.05 -7.29 8.32
N VAL A 78 1.03 -8.12 8.53
CA VAL A 78 -0.15 -8.20 7.65
C VAL A 78 -0.89 -6.87 7.62
N VAL A 79 -1.19 -6.28 8.78
CA VAL A 79 -1.84 -4.98 8.89
C VAL A 79 -1.03 -3.88 8.18
N LYS A 80 0.28 -3.83 8.39
CA LYS A 80 1.14 -2.89 7.65
C LYS A 80 1.01 -3.11 6.14
N PHE A 81 1.14 -4.35 5.66
CA PHE A 81 0.99 -4.68 4.25
C PHE A 81 -0.36 -4.22 3.69
N LEU A 82 -1.46 -4.48 4.40
CA LEU A 82 -2.81 -4.09 3.98
C LEU A 82 -2.98 -2.57 3.94
N LEU A 83 -2.47 -1.83 4.95
CA LEU A 83 -2.52 -0.37 4.97
C LEU A 83 -1.75 0.25 3.78
N TRP A 84 -0.58 -0.29 3.42
CA TRP A 84 0.19 0.22 2.29
C TRP A 84 -0.30 -0.23 0.93
N SER A 85 -1.01 -1.37 0.84
CA SER A 85 -1.54 -1.90 -0.42
C SER A 85 -2.93 -1.37 -0.76
N PHE A 86 -3.79 -1.21 0.25
CA PHE A 86 -5.19 -0.82 0.07
C PHE A 86 -5.50 0.57 0.63
N GLY A 87 -4.76 1.03 1.63
CA GLY A 87 -5.07 2.28 2.33
C GLY A 87 -6.33 2.17 3.19
N GLY A 88 -6.34 2.88 4.32
CA GLY A 88 -7.50 2.97 5.21
C GLY A 88 -7.16 3.70 6.49
N THR A 89 -8.18 3.97 7.29
CA THR A 89 -8.08 4.73 8.56
C THR A 89 -8.65 3.96 9.75
N LYS A 90 -9.38 2.86 9.52
CA LYS A 90 -9.93 2.03 10.59
C LYS A 90 -9.63 0.57 10.31
N VAL A 91 -9.03 -0.11 11.28
CA VAL A 91 -8.63 -1.50 11.25
C VAL A 91 -9.42 -2.25 12.31
N ILE A 92 -10.12 -3.30 11.92
CA ILE A 92 -10.99 -4.07 12.82
C ILE A 92 -10.61 -5.54 12.73
N LEU A 93 -10.27 -6.12 13.87
CA LEU A 93 -9.91 -7.53 13.99
C LEU A 93 -11.11 -8.33 14.54
N GLU A 94 -11.27 -9.55 14.07
CA GLU A 94 -12.29 -10.46 14.57
C GLU A 94 -11.83 -11.20 15.84
N ASP A 95 -12.59 -11.03 16.93
CA ASP A 95 -12.42 -11.72 18.21
C ASP A 95 -10.96 -11.68 18.75
N ALA A 96 -10.28 -10.54 18.58
CA ALA A 96 -8.88 -10.38 18.97
C ALA A 96 -8.59 -9.02 19.66
N PRO A 97 -9.23 -8.74 20.82
CA PRO A 97 -9.07 -7.47 21.53
C PRO A 97 -7.63 -7.19 21.96
N SER A 98 -6.88 -8.21 22.40
CA SER A 98 -5.47 -8.05 22.80
C SER A 98 -4.56 -7.66 21.63
N LEU A 99 -4.77 -8.24 20.44
CA LEU A 99 -4.03 -7.86 19.23
C LEU A 99 -4.42 -6.46 18.77
N ALA A 100 -5.70 -6.09 18.82
CA ALA A 100 -6.16 -4.76 18.48
C ALA A 100 -5.54 -3.69 19.40
N GLN A 101 -5.47 -3.96 20.71
CA GLN A 101 -4.82 -3.08 21.67
C GLN A 101 -3.31 -2.95 21.38
N ALA A 102 -2.60 -4.07 21.21
CA ALA A 102 -1.17 -4.04 20.91
C ALA A 102 -0.86 -3.30 19.59
N LEU A 103 -1.73 -3.40 18.59
CA LEU A 103 -1.64 -2.61 17.36
C LEU A 103 -1.85 -1.12 17.66
N SER A 104 -2.88 -0.76 18.44
CA SER A 104 -3.13 0.62 18.83
C SER A 104 -1.91 1.24 19.54
N ASP A 105 -1.24 0.48 20.41
CA ASP A 105 -0.06 0.93 21.15
C ASP A 105 1.15 1.15 20.23
N HIS A 106 1.27 0.37 19.15
CA HIS A 106 2.32 0.54 18.15
C HIS A 106 2.01 1.65 17.14
N TYR A 107 0.76 1.75 16.70
CA TYR A 107 0.26 2.68 15.70
C TYR A 107 -0.40 3.89 16.35
N CYS A 108 0.39 4.62 17.12
CA CYS A 108 0.02 5.89 17.72
C CYS A 108 1.09 6.95 17.47
N GLU A 109 0.80 8.18 17.89
CA GLU A 109 1.78 9.24 17.88
C GLU A 109 2.94 8.95 18.86
N GLY A 110 4.19 9.08 18.41
CA GLY A 110 5.37 8.65 19.17
C GLY A 110 5.60 7.13 19.22
N GLY A 111 4.65 6.31 18.75
CA GLY A 111 4.76 4.85 18.72
C GLY A 111 5.71 4.32 17.64
N LYS A 112 6.00 3.00 17.68
CA LYS A 112 6.89 2.30 16.72
C LYS A 112 6.44 2.42 15.25
N ARG A 113 5.18 2.76 15.02
CA ARG A 113 4.55 2.94 13.70
C ARG A 113 4.02 4.36 13.50
N HIS A 114 4.57 5.34 14.21
CA HIS A 114 4.23 6.76 14.03
C HIS A 114 4.27 7.20 12.56
N PHE A 115 5.29 6.76 11.80
CA PHE A 115 5.38 7.06 10.37
C PHE A 115 4.15 6.57 9.58
N ASP A 116 3.69 5.35 9.84
CA ASP A 116 2.50 4.78 9.19
C ASP A 116 1.22 5.55 9.56
N VAL A 117 1.12 6.01 10.82
CA VAL A 117 0.00 6.83 11.32
C VAL A 117 -0.03 8.20 10.65
N ASP A 118 1.11 8.87 10.58
CA ASP A 118 1.24 10.18 9.93
C ASP A 118 0.86 10.09 8.44
N TYR A 119 1.37 9.09 7.73
CA TYR A 119 1.05 8.92 6.30
C TYR A 119 -0.42 8.57 6.06
N SER A 120 -1.01 7.67 6.86
CA SER A 120 -2.46 7.43 6.78
C SER A 120 -3.27 8.71 6.98
N ARG A 121 -2.88 9.56 7.93
CA ARG A 121 -3.51 10.86 8.17
C ARG A 121 -3.37 11.79 6.97
N ARG A 122 -2.19 11.85 6.34
CA ARG A 122 -1.96 12.64 5.11
C ARG A 122 -2.81 12.15 3.94
N PHE A 123 -2.97 10.83 3.79
CA PHE A 123 -3.73 10.23 2.69
C PHE A 123 -5.23 10.50 2.81
N PHE A 124 -5.77 10.33 4.01
CA PHE A 124 -7.22 10.22 4.23
C PHE A 124 -7.80 11.28 5.17
N GLY A 125 -6.98 12.14 5.77
CA GLY A 125 -7.39 13.20 6.69
C GLY A 125 -7.85 12.72 8.07
N LYS A 126 -7.71 11.42 8.38
CA LYS A 126 -8.09 10.84 9.69
C LYS A 126 -6.97 9.98 10.26
N THR A 127 -6.82 10.01 11.59
CA THR A 127 -5.86 9.16 12.31
C THR A 127 -6.30 7.69 12.26
N LEU A 128 -5.32 6.77 12.17
CA LEU A 128 -5.57 5.33 12.25
C LEU A 128 -6.23 4.96 13.57
N THR A 129 -7.17 4.02 13.50
CA THR A 129 -7.86 3.45 14.66
C THR A 129 -7.88 1.94 14.56
N PHE A 130 -7.74 1.28 15.69
CA PHE A 130 -7.72 -0.18 15.81
C PHE A 130 -8.79 -0.60 16.81
N SER A 131 -9.60 -1.60 16.45
CA SER A 131 -10.58 -2.19 17.35
C SER A 131 -10.72 -3.68 17.09
N SER A 132 -11.42 -4.37 17.99
CA SER A 132 -11.86 -5.74 17.79
C SER A 132 -13.37 -5.81 17.91
N GLU A 133 -13.99 -6.62 17.06
CA GLU A 133 -15.43 -6.91 17.09
C GLU A 133 -15.64 -8.42 17.16
N SER A 134 -16.81 -8.86 17.62
CA SER A 134 -17.11 -10.29 17.65
C SER A 134 -17.38 -10.82 16.25
N THR A 135 -17.28 -12.13 16.05
CA THR A 135 -17.67 -12.78 14.79
C THR A 135 -19.07 -12.33 14.31
N GLU A 136 -20.01 -12.15 15.25
CA GLU A 136 -21.40 -11.78 14.99
C GLU A 136 -21.56 -10.31 14.57
N THR A 137 -20.78 -9.40 15.16
CA THR A 137 -20.86 -7.95 14.88
C THR A 137 -19.79 -7.47 13.90
N PHE A 138 -18.95 -8.38 13.38
CA PHE A 138 -17.83 -8.06 12.52
C PHE A 138 -18.30 -7.30 11.25
N PRO A 139 -17.84 -6.05 11.04
CA PRO A 139 -18.36 -5.23 9.98
C PRO A 139 -17.71 -5.56 8.63
N ILE A 140 -18.49 -5.43 7.56
CA ILE A 140 -18.05 -5.70 6.19
C ILE A 140 -17.94 -4.36 5.43
N PRO A 141 -16.74 -3.97 4.95
CA PRO A 141 -16.59 -2.77 4.13
C PRO A 141 -17.26 -2.93 2.78
N ARG A 142 -17.71 -1.82 2.20
CA ARG A 142 -18.15 -1.83 0.80
C ARG A 142 -16.94 -2.13 -0.10
N VAL A 143 -17.07 -3.11 -0.97
CA VAL A 143 -16.03 -3.39 -1.96
C VAL A 143 -16.04 -2.25 -2.98
N THR A 144 -14.89 -1.62 -3.21
CA THR A 144 -14.75 -0.71 -4.35
C THR A 144 -14.93 -1.54 -5.61
N GLN A 145 -15.95 -1.25 -6.43
CA GLN A 145 -16.13 -1.96 -7.69
C GLN A 145 -14.84 -1.80 -8.51
N LYS A 146 -14.12 -2.90 -8.75
CA LYS A 146 -13.11 -2.91 -9.80
C LYS A 146 -13.88 -2.64 -11.08
N SER A 147 -13.49 -1.63 -11.85
CA SER A 147 -14.09 -1.48 -13.17
C SER A 147 -13.77 -2.76 -13.94
N GLU A 148 -14.80 -3.45 -14.42
CA GLU A 148 -14.66 -4.62 -15.28
C GLU A 148 -14.08 -4.25 -16.65
N SER A 149 -13.76 -2.97 -16.87
CA SER A 149 -13.06 -2.49 -18.04
C SER A 149 -11.70 -3.19 -18.12
N GLN A 150 -11.59 -4.19 -18.99
CA GLN A 150 -10.30 -4.58 -19.52
C GLN A 150 -9.63 -3.30 -20.04
N ILE A 151 -8.45 -2.99 -19.50
CA ILE A 151 -7.59 -1.96 -20.07
C ILE A 151 -7.14 -2.51 -21.43
N GLY A 152 -7.96 -2.31 -22.46
CA GLY A 152 -7.64 -2.73 -23.81
C GLY A 152 -6.46 -1.93 -24.35
N LEU A 153 -5.80 -2.39 -25.40
CA LEU A 153 -4.68 -1.65 -26.04
C LEU A 153 -5.14 -0.83 -27.25
N LYS A 154 -6.41 -0.96 -27.66
CA LYS A 154 -6.96 -0.33 -28.87
C LYS A 154 -7.07 1.19 -28.75
N GLY A 155 -6.97 1.86 -29.89
CA GLY A 155 -7.08 3.32 -30.02
C GLY A 155 -5.73 4.03 -29.90
N ASN A 156 -5.80 5.36 -29.91
CA ASN A 156 -4.66 6.26 -29.84
C ASN A 156 -4.51 6.79 -28.42
N ARG A 157 -3.42 6.44 -27.74
CA ARG A 157 -3.26 6.63 -26.29
C ARG A 157 -1.97 7.35 -25.97
N ILE A 158 -2.02 8.12 -24.90
CA ILE A 158 -0.84 8.74 -24.30
C ILE A 158 -0.58 8.09 -22.95
N GLY A 159 0.66 7.64 -22.77
CA GLY A 159 1.23 7.27 -21.48
C GLY A 159 2.18 8.36 -21.01
N PHE A 160 2.19 8.69 -19.72
CA PHE A 160 3.27 9.47 -19.13
C PHE A 160 3.72 8.88 -17.79
N ASP A 161 4.99 9.09 -17.47
CA ASP A 161 5.58 8.77 -16.16
C ASP A 161 6.33 9.99 -15.64
N LEU A 162 5.91 10.49 -14.47
CA LEU A 162 6.46 11.71 -13.90
C LEU A 162 7.33 11.36 -12.69
N GLY A 163 8.65 11.46 -12.88
CA GLY A 163 9.66 11.27 -11.86
C GLY A 163 10.20 12.58 -11.30
N GLY A 164 11.14 12.46 -10.37
CA GLY A 164 11.82 13.61 -9.77
C GLY A 164 13.02 14.15 -10.55
N SER A 165 13.51 13.41 -11.54
CA SER A 165 14.65 13.77 -12.39
C SER A 165 14.26 14.03 -13.83
N ASP A 166 13.14 13.44 -14.25
CA ASP A 166 12.68 13.44 -15.62
C ASP A 166 11.16 13.24 -15.67
N ARG A 167 10.60 13.62 -16.82
CA ARG A 167 9.23 13.33 -17.23
C ARG A 167 9.30 12.57 -18.54
N LYS A 168 8.66 11.41 -18.58
CA LYS A 168 8.61 10.54 -19.75
C LYS A 168 7.22 10.59 -20.35
N CYS A 169 7.13 10.53 -21.67
CA CYS A 169 5.86 10.38 -22.37
C CYS A 169 5.99 9.39 -23.53
N ALA A 170 4.87 8.75 -23.87
CA ALA A 170 4.78 7.85 -25.00
C ALA A 170 3.42 7.99 -25.70
N ALA A 171 3.45 7.89 -27.02
CA ALA A 171 2.27 7.79 -27.87
C ALA A 171 2.12 6.35 -28.37
N VAL A 172 0.92 5.80 -28.25
CA VAL A 172 0.63 4.39 -28.55
C VAL A 172 -0.57 4.29 -29.48
N ILE A 173 -0.47 3.52 -30.55
CA ILE A 173 -1.58 3.20 -31.46
C ILE A 173 -1.82 1.69 -31.40
N ASN A 174 -3.01 1.28 -30.93
CA ASN A 174 -3.40 -0.14 -30.84
C ASN A 174 -2.40 -1.06 -30.10
N GLY A 175 -1.68 -0.51 -29.12
CA GLY A 175 -0.68 -1.24 -28.33
C GLY A 175 0.75 -1.10 -28.85
N GLU A 176 0.96 -0.48 -30.01
CA GLU A 176 2.28 -0.22 -30.57
C GLU A 176 2.75 1.20 -30.20
N VAL A 177 3.95 1.32 -29.63
CA VAL A 177 4.56 2.61 -29.32
C VAL A 177 5.03 3.25 -30.63
N VAL A 178 4.46 4.41 -30.97
CA VAL A 178 4.82 5.17 -32.18
C VAL A 178 5.72 6.37 -31.89
N PHE A 179 5.82 6.77 -30.62
CA PHE A 179 6.72 7.80 -30.13
C PHE A 179 6.97 7.62 -28.64
N SER A 180 8.17 7.97 -28.17
CA SER A 180 8.49 8.10 -26.75
C SER A 180 9.62 9.10 -26.56
N GLU A 181 9.55 9.90 -25.50
CA GLU A 181 10.55 10.90 -25.17
C GLU A 181 10.75 10.97 -23.64
N GLU A 182 11.96 11.33 -23.24
CA GLU A 182 12.34 11.57 -21.85
C GLU A 182 12.93 12.98 -21.74
N VAL A 183 12.28 13.84 -20.95
CA VAL A 183 12.71 15.22 -20.76
C VAL A 183 13.17 15.39 -19.32
N THR A 184 14.41 15.83 -19.14
CA THR A 184 14.95 16.17 -17.82
C THR A 184 14.19 17.36 -17.22
N TRP A 185 13.90 17.30 -15.91
CA TRP A 185 13.32 18.38 -15.14
C TRP A 185 13.64 18.19 -13.64
N ASP A 186 13.46 19.22 -12.82
CA ASP A 186 13.68 19.13 -11.37
C ASP A 186 12.48 19.72 -10.60
N PRO A 187 11.39 18.96 -10.38
CA PRO A 187 10.18 19.46 -9.74
C PRO A 187 10.31 19.60 -8.21
N TYR A 188 11.23 18.89 -7.56
CA TYR A 188 11.27 18.77 -6.11
C TYR A 188 11.39 20.10 -5.37
N PHE A 189 12.14 21.05 -5.94
CA PHE A 189 12.41 22.35 -5.35
C PHE A 189 11.56 23.48 -5.95
N GLN A 190 10.64 23.15 -6.84
CA GLN A 190 9.82 24.13 -7.55
C GLN A 190 8.55 24.43 -6.76
N SER A 191 8.43 25.67 -6.31
CA SER A 191 7.29 26.13 -5.51
C SER A 191 6.11 26.64 -6.33
N ASP A 192 6.35 27.02 -7.59
CA ASP A 192 5.31 27.50 -8.49
C ASP A 192 4.53 26.32 -9.10
N PRO A 193 3.23 26.15 -8.81
CA PRO A 193 2.40 25.13 -9.44
C PRO A 193 2.37 25.20 -10.97
N ALA A 194 2.61 26.38 -11.57
CA ALA A 194 2.64 26.55 -13.01
C ALA A 194 3.78 25.73 -13.65
N TYR A 195 4.97 25.71 -13.05
CA TYR A 195 6.11 24.89 -13.52
C TYR A 195 5.70 23.42 -13.71
N HIS A 196 5.04 22.86 -12.71
CA HIS A 196 4.60 21.46 -12.73
C HIS A 196 3.55 21.23 -13.81
N ARG A 197 2.53 22.10 -13.85
CA ARG A 197 1.44 22.00 -14.81
C ARG A 197 1.95 22.10 -16.24
N GLU A 198 2.83 23.06 -16.51
CA GLU A 198 3.41 23.28 -17.83
C GLU A 198 4.24 22.09 -18.30
N GLY A 199 5.10 21.54 -17.43
CA GLY A 199 5.88 20.34 -17.76
C GLY A 199 5.01 19.11 -18.07
N ILE A 200 3.92 18.91 -17.33
CA ILE A 200 2.98 17.81 -17.58
C ILE A 200 2.24 18.01 -18.92
N ILE A 201 1.73 19.22 -19.16
CA ILE A 201 1.01 19.55 -20.39
C ILE A 201 1.94 19.47 -21.62
N ASP A 202 3.18 19.90 -21.49
CA ASP A 202 4.19 19.78 -22.53
C ASP A 202 4.42 18.32 -22.92
N SER A 203 4.62 17.43 -21.94
CA SER A 203 4.77 15.99 -22.16
C SER A 203 3.57 15.38 -22.93
N ILE A 204 2.36 15.79 -22.56
CA ILE A 204 1.13 15.35 -23.24
C ILE A 204 1.08 15.87 -24.67
N ARG A 205 1.45 17.14 -24.90
CA ARG A 205 1.46 17.75 -26.25
C ARG A 205 2.51 17.11 -27.15
N LEU A 206 3.70 16.82 -26.63
CA LEU A 206 4.76 16.12 -27.35
C LEU A 206 4.25 14.77 -27.87
N ALA A 207 3.70 13.92 -27.00
CA ALA A 207 3.15 12.63 -27.42
C ALA A 207 1.95 12.79 -28.38
N ALA A 208 1.05 13.75 -28.13
CA ALA A 208 -0.13 13.98 -28.96
C ALA A 208 0.20 14.33 -30.42
N ALA A 209 1.34 15.00 -30.68
CA ALA A 209 1.77 15.36 -32.02
C ALA A 209 2.02 14.15 -32.94
N HIS A 210 2.21 12.96 -32.36
CA HIS A 210 2.44 11.70 -33.07
C HIS A 210 1.18 10.84 -33.23
N LEU A 211 0.01 11.36 -32.84
CA LEU A 211 -1.25 10.64 -32.91
C LEU A 211 -2.24 11.34 -33.86
N PRO A 212 -3.03 10.59 -34.65
CA PRO A 212 -4.10 11.17 -35.46
C PRO A 212 -5.19 11.88 -34.63
N LYS A 213 -5.42 11.37 -33.41
CA LYS A 213 -6.27 11.95 -32.36
C LYS A 213 -5.88 11.32 -31.02
N VAL A 214 -6.32 11.89 -29.90
CA VAL A 214 -6.13 11.31 -28.58
C VAL A 214 -7.43 10.68 -28.10
N ASP A 215 -7.46 9.36 -27.93
CA ASP A 215 -8.62 8.63 -27.41
C ASP A 215 -8.56 8.45 -25.88
N ALA A 216 -7.35 8.32 -25.31
CA ALA A 216 -7.16 8.21 -23.86
C ALA A 216 -5.79 8.72 -23.41
N ILE A 217 -5.72 9.22 -22.17
CA ILE A 217 -4.49 9.59 -21.49
C ILE A 217 -4.46 8.86 -20.15
N GLY A 218 -3.35 8.20 -19.86
CA GLY A 218 -3.08 7.59 -18.57
C GLY A 218 -1.64 7.84 -18.18
N GLY A 219 -1.36 7.86 -16.88
CA GLY A 219 0.02 8.02 -16.44
C GLY A 219 0.23 7.74 -14.98
N SER A 220 1.49 7.59 -14.63
CA SER A 220 2.00 7.43 -13.27
C SER A 220 2.73 8.70 -12.84
N ALA A 221 2.72 8.95 -11.54
CA ALA A 221 3.49 9.99 -10.92
C ALA A 221 3.93 9.51 -9.53
N ALA A 222 5.14 9.88 -9.12
CA ALA A 222 5.71 9.46 -7.86
C ALA A 222 5.00 10.09 -6.65
N GLY A 223 3.95 9.42 -6.17
CA GLY A 223 3.17 9.84 -5.01
C GLY A 223 1.87 9.10 -4.81
N VAL A 224 1.13 9.52 -3.77
CA VAL A 224 -0.21 9.03 -3.44
C VAL A 224 -1.25 10.09 -3.82
N TYR A 225 -2.20 9.67 -4.64
CA TYR A 225 -3.33 10.45 -5.11
C TYR A 225 -4.61 9.80 -4.64
N VAL A 226 -5.48 10.56 -3.98
CA VAL A 226 -6.77 10.08 -3.47
C VAL A 226 -7.84 11.05 -3.94
N ASP A 227 -8.87 10.56 -4.62
CA ASP A 227 -9.97 11.37 -5.17
C ASP A 227 -9.48 12.53 -6.06
N SER A 228 -8.53 12.23 -6.95
CA SER A 228 -7.87 13.21 -7.84
C SER A 228 -7.13 14.34 -7.12
N LYS A 229 -6.83 14.17 -5.83
CA LYS A 229 -6.02 15.11 -5.04
C LYS A 229 -4.68 14.50 -4.72
N VAL A 230 -3.63 15.32 -4.88
CA VAL A 230 -2.30 15.01 -4.37
C VAL A 230 -2.37 14.93 -2.85
N ARG A 231 -1.94 13.82 -2.25
CA ARG A 231 -1.89 13.66 -0.78
C ARG A 231 -0.48 13.63 -0.24
N ALA A 232 0.38 12.84 -0.86
CA ALA A 232 1.80 12.80 -0.55
C ALA A 232 2.56 12.42 -1.82
N ALA A 233 3.11 13.40 -2.51
CA ALA A 233 3.82 13.18 -3.75
C ALA A 233 5.17 13.88 -3.74
N SER A 234 6.18 13.16 -4.20
CA SER A 234 7.54 13.68 -4.27
C SER A 234 7.66 14.87 -5.22
N LEU A 235 6.88 14.86 -6.31
CA LEU A 235 6.87 15.91 -7.31
C LEU A 235 6.56 17.29 -6.72
N PHE A 236 5.60 17.38 -5.79
CA PHE A 236 5.07 18.65 -5.32
C PHE A 236 5.62 19.07 -3.96
N ARG A 237 6.80 18.57 -3.56
CA ARG A 237 7.39 18.87 -2.24
C ARG A 237 7.66 20.35 -2.00
N GLY A 238 8.03 21.09 -3.05
CA GLY A 238 8.29 22.53 -2.97
C GLY A 238 7.02 23.39 -2.99
N VAL A 239 5.86 22.81 -3.32
CA VAL A 239 4.59 23.55 -3.44
C VAL A 239 3.97 23.74 -2.04
N PRO A 240 3.65 24.98 -1.63
CA PRO A 240 3.06 25.27 -0.31
C PRO A 240 1.69 24.64 -0.05
#